data_AF-A0A9E2ZYQ1-F1
#
_entry.id   AF-A0A9E2ZYQ1-F1
#
_cell.length_a   1.000
_cell.length_b   1.000
_cell.length_c   1.000
_cell.angle_alpha   90.00
_cell.angle_beta   90.00
_cell.angle_gamma   90.00
#
_symmetry.space_group_name_H-M   'P 1'
#
loop_
_entity.id
_entity.type
_entity.pdbx_description
1 polymer ?
#
loop_
_entity_poly.entity_id
_entity_poly.type
_entity_poly.pdbx_seq_one_letter_code
_entity_poly.pdbx_strand_id
1 'polypeptide(L)'
;MLAMSRAVTRPGLRVKQLVLGIGAVYFTFVSVTNAVNFVVSVGGYHWAFLNSGNVSYIASITKVYAWPTWFDKAAVLAAVVVEAIGAFLFWNALRKFRGRGSGARDAWIALGWNIAVWLGFIAGTEFFLAYTSEGPFRELLAISLLMAVVIAVIPDDAGSPAGLPPRAGEVADADDKALPRARGPRPPSAS
;
A
#
# COMPACT_ATOMS: atom_id res chain seq x y z
N MET A 1 26.67 2.87 20.62
CA MET A 1 26.26 4.25 20.25
C MET A 1 26.22 4.55 18.74
N LEU A 2 26.97 3.86 17.87
CA LEU A 2 26.96 4.12 16.40
C LEU A 2 25.66 3.74 15.66
N ALA A 3 24.82 2.86 16.21
CA ALA A 3 23.59 2.40 15.54
C ALA A 3 22.40 3.38 15.61
N MET A 4 22.30 4.19 16.68
CA MET A 4 21.23 5.20 16.80
C MET A 4 21.43 6.38 15.84
N SER A 5 22.66 6.66 15.40
CA SER A 5 22.97 7.80 14.53
C SER A 5 22.46 7.60 13.09
N ARG A 6 22.39 6.37 12.57
CA ARG A 6 21.86 6.11 11.22
C ARG A 6 20.34 6.24 11.12
N ALA A 7 19.59 6.03 12.20
CA ALA A 7 18.12 6.13 12.16
C ALA A 7 17.64 7.56 11.86
N VAL A 8 18.44 8.56 12.23
CA VAL A 8 18.14 9.99 12.03
C VAL A 8 18.53 10.48 10.63
N THR A 9 19.31 9.70 9.85
CA THR A 9 19.84 10.16 8.54
C THR A 9 18.82 10.24 7.40
N ARG A 10 17.64 9.60 7.52
CA ARG A 10 16.61 9.55 6.45
C ARG A 10 15.18 9.66 6.98
N PRO A 11 14.79 10.79 7.59
CA PRO A 11 13.50 10.90 8.24
C PRO A 11 12.33 10.71 7.27
N GLY A 12 12.43 11.21 6.04
CA GLY A 12 11.34 11.05 5.06
C GLY A 12 11.12 9.61 4.63
N LEU A 13 12.18 8.82 4.45
CA LEU A 13 12.05 7.37 4.21
C LEU A 13 11.29 6.68 5.35
N ARG A 14 11.55 7.04 6.61
CA ARG A 14 10.85 6.47 7.78
C ARG A 14 9.38 6.85 7.81
N VAL A 15 9.04 8.09 7.48
CA VAL A 15 7.64 8.53 7.36
C VAL A 15 6.91 7.73 6.28
N LYS A 16 7.52 7.53 5.10
CA LYS A 16 6.95 6.70 4.03
C LYS A 16 6.75 5.25 4.45
N GLN A 17 7.75 4.65 5.10
CA GLN A 17 7.64 3.29 5.64
C GLN A 17 6.54 3.18 6.71
N LEU A 18 6.40 4.20 7.57
CA LEU A 18 5.33 4.26 8.56
C LEU A 18 3.96 4.29 7.88
N VAL A 19 3.79 5.12 6.84
CA VAL A 19 2.55 5.17 6.05
C VAL A 19 2.22 3.80 5.44
N LEU A 20 3.18 3.14 4.79
CA LEU A 20 2.97 1.80 4.25
C LEU A 20 2.65 0.77 5.34
N GLY A 21 3.29 0.89 6.51
CA GLY A 21 3.03 0.05 7.68
C GLY A 21 1.64 0.23 8.25
N ILE A 22 1.16 1.48 8.34
CA ILE A 22 -0.22 1.79 8.76
C ILE A 22 -1.21 1.11 7.81
N GLY A 23 -1.01 1.25 6.48
CA GLY A 23 -1.85 0.56 5.48
C GLY A 23 -1.83 -0.96 5.66
N ALA A 24 -0.66 -1.55 5.86
CA ALA A 24 -0.51 -2.99 6.06
C ALA A 24 -1.29 -3.50 7.30
N VAL A 25 -1.11 -2.83 8.43
CA VAL A 25 -1.78 -3.18 9.70
C VAL A 25 -3.29 -2.96 9.60
N TYR A 26 -3.72 -1.84 9.04
CA TYR A 26 -5.12 -1.50 8.89
C TYR A 26 -5.86 -2.56 8.06
N PHE A 27 -5.40 -2.86 6.84
CA PHE A 27 -6.03 -3.89 6.00
C PHE A 27 -5.99 -5.29 6.63
N THR A 28 -4.92 -5.61 7.38
CA THR A 28 -4.86 -6.87 8.12
C THR A 28 -5.98 -6.93 9.16
N PHE A 29 -6.18 -5.85 9.93
CA PHE A 29 -7.21 -5.78 10.95
C PHE A 29 -8.62 -5.85 10.37
N VAL A 30 -8.89 -5.09 9.30
CA VAL A 30 -10.21 -5.12 8.63
C VAL A 30 -10.48 -6.52 8.05
N SER A 31 -9.51 -7.12 7.35
CA SER A 31 -9.66 -8.47 6.79
C SER A 31 -9.93 -9.52 7.88
N VAL A 32 -9.18 -9.48 8.99
CA VAL A 32 -9.37 -10.41 10.11
C VAL A 32 -10.74 -10.24 10.76
N THR A 33 -11.14 -8.99 11.04
CA THR A 33 -12.44 -8.73 11.68
C THR A 33 -13.63 -9.12 10.80
N ASN A 34 -13.52 -8.93 9.48
CA ASN A 34 -14.50 -9.39 8.51
C ASN A 34 -14.50 -10.91 8.35
N ALA A 35 -13.34 -11.56 8.39
CA ALA A 35 -13.25 -13.02 8.33
C ALA A 35 -13.93 -13.65 9.56
N VAL A 36 -13.69 -13.09 10.75
CA VAL A 36 -14.37 -13.50 11.99
C VAL A 36 -15.88 -13.28 11.85
N ASN A 37 -16.32 -12.12 11.40
CA ASN A 37 -17.75 -11.83 11.20
C ASN A 37 -18.41 -12.82 10.21
N PHE A 38 -17.75 -13.16 9.11
CA PHE A 38 -18.21 -14.18 8.17
C PHE A 38 -18.36 -15.55 8.83
N VAL A 39 -17.30 -16.06 9.49
CA VAL A 39 -17.32 -17.37 10.18
C VAL A 39 -18.42 -17.44 11.22
N VAL A 40 -18.59 -16.37 12.01
CA VAL A 40 -19.66 -16.26 13.02
C VAL A 40 -21.04 -16.34 12.38
N SER A 41 -21.26 -15.60 11.28
CA SER A 41 -22.56 -15.55 10.58
C SER A 41 -22.97 -16.86 9.90
N VAL A 42 -22.00 -17.67 9.45
CA VAL A 42 -22.26 -18.97 8.81
C VAL A 42 -22.37 -20.07 9.86
N GLY A 43 -21.55 -20.02 10.91
CA GLY A 43 -21.50 -21.03 11.96
C GLY A 43 -22.55 -20.88 13.07
N GLY A 44 -23.28 -19.75 13.13
CA GLY A 44 -24.29 -19.50 14.16
C GLY A 44 -23.70 -19.28 15.56
N TYR A 45 -22.45 -18.82 15.65
CA TYR A 45 -21.77 -18.56 16.93
C TYR A 45 -22.19 -17.21 17.52
N HIS A 46 -22.02 -17.02 18.84
CA HIS A 46 -22.26 -15.75 19.53
C HIS A 46 -20.94 -15.08 19.96
N TRP A 47 -20.00 -14.94 19.02
CA TRP A 47 -18.69 -14.37 19.30
C TRP A 47 -18.65 -12.86 18.99
N ALA A 48 -18.39 -12.06 20.03
CA ALA A 48 -18.35 -10.59 19.92
C ALA A 48 -16.95 -10.03 19.64
N PHE A 49 -15.89 -10.73 20.05
CA PHE A 49 -14.52 -10.24 19.92
C PHE A 49 -14.07 -10.26 18.46
N LEU A 50 -13.53 -9.14 17.95
CA LEU A 50 -13.15 -8.96 16.53
C LEU A 50 -14.28 -9.16 15.51
N ASN A 51 -15.54 -9.14 15.95
CA ASN A 51 -16.66 -9.22 15.03
C ASN A 51 -16.98 -7.82 14.48
N SER A 52 -16.73 -7.59 13.18
CA SER A 52 -16.98 -6.29 12.55
C SER A 52 -18.47 -5.91 12.46
N GLY A 53 -19.38 -6.88 12.54
CA GLY A 53 -20.81 -6.66 12.31
C GLY A 53 -21.21 -6.40 10.86
N ASN A 54 -20.27 -6.51 9.90
CA ASN A 54 -20.49 -6.12 8.51
C ASN A 54 -21.55 -6.94 7.78
N VAL A 55 -21.76 -8.22 8.12
CA VAL A 55 -22.86 -9.03 7.53
C VAL A 55 -24.21 -8.40 7.86
N SER A 56 -24.45 -8.07 9.13
CA SER A 56 -25.69 -7.43 9.57
C SER A 56 -25.87 -6.03 8.97
N TYR A 57 -24.76 -5.28 8.87
CA TYR A 57 -24.76 -4.00 8.20
C TYR A 57 -25.13 -4.14 6.72
N ILE A 58 -24.46 -5.00 5.95
CA ILE A 58 -24.77 -5.21 4.53
C ILE A 58 -26.23 -5.67 4.36
N ALA A 59 -26.72 -6.61 5.18
CA ALA A 59 -28.11 -7.04 5.12
C ALA A 59 -29.11 -5.89 5.34
N SER A 60 -28.78 -4.93 6.20
CA SER A 60 -29.63 -3.75 6.46
C SER A 60 -29.72 -2.82 5.26
N ILE A 61 -28.64 -2.67 4.50
CA ILE A 61 -28.56 -1.73 3.38
C ILE A 61 -29.07 -2.36 2.07
N THR A 62 -28.92 -3.67 1.91
CA THR A 62 -29.41 -4.39 0.71
C THR A 62 -30.88 -4.79 0.80
N LYS A 63 -31.52 -4.60 1.96
CA LYS A 63 -32.91 -5.00 2.23
C LYS A 63 -33.90 -4.42 1.22
N VAL A 64 -33.64 -3.22 0.70
CA VAL A 64 -34.50 -2.51 -0.27
C VAL A 64 -34.75 -3.33 -1.54
N TYR A 65 -33.78 -4.17 -1.93
CA TYR A 65 -33.83 -4.96 -3.16
C TYR A 65 -34.27 -6.41 -2.94
N ALA A 66 -34.64 -6.79 -1.71
CA ALA A 66 -35.07 -8.15 -1.35
C ALA A 66 -34.10 -9.26 -1.82
N TRP A 67 -32.78 -8.99 -1.74
CA TRP A 67 -31.77 -9.99 -2.10
C TRP A 67 -31.87 -11.25 -1.23
N PRO A 68 -31.44 -12.40 -1.76
CA PRO A 68 -31.30 -13.62 -0.97
C PRO A 68 -30.40 -13.41 0.26
N THR A 69 -30.71 -14.10 1.37
CA THR A 69 -29.99 -14.02 2.66
C THR A 69 -28.57 -14.60 2.64
N TRP A 70 -28.10 -15.10 1.50
CA TRP A 70 -26.71 -15.48 1.31
C TRP A 70 -25.86 -14.32 0.76
N PHE A 71 -26.50 -13.30 0.18
CA PHE A 71 -25.82 -12.21 -0.51
C PHE A 71 -24.94 -11.40 0.43
N ASP A 72 -25.45 -11.03 1.60
CA ASP A 72 -24.72 -10.30 2.64
C ASP A 72 -23.44 -11.05 3.09
N LYS A 73 -23.54 -12.36 3.29
CA LYS A 73 -22.39 -13.22 3.62
C LYS A 73 -21.39 -13.28 2.48
N ALA A 74 -21.86 -13.42 1.24
CA ALA A 74 -20.99 -13.46 0.06
C ALA A 74 -20.28 -12.11 -0.16
N ALA A 75 -20.97 -10.99 0.07
CA ALA A 75 -20.40 -9.65 -0.02
C ALA A 75 -19.31 -9.43 1.04
N VAL A 76 -19.54 -9.83 2.30
CA VAL A 76 -18.49 -9.77 3.33
C VAL A 76 -17.32 -10.68 2.98
N LEU A 77 -17.56 -11.90 2.49
CA LEU A 77 -16.48 -12.79 2.07
C LEU A 77 -15.65 -12.18 0.93
N ALA A 78 -16.29 -11.52 -0.04
CA ALA A 78 -15.60 -10.79 -1.10
C ALA A 78 -14.76 -9.65 -0.53
N ALA A 79 -15.29 -8.89 0.44
CA ALA A 79 -14.54 -7.84 1.15
C ALA A 79 -13.31 -8.41 1.86
N VAL A 80 -13.43 -9.55 2.56
CA VAL A 80 -12.30 -10.24 3.22
C VAL A 80 -11.16 -10.51 2.23
N VAL A 81 -11.48 -11.04 1.04
CA VAL A 81 -10.49 -11.36 0.01
C VAL A 81 -9.82 -10.08 -0.50
N VAL A 82 -10.61 -9.05 -0.79
CA VAL A 82 -10.11 -7.75 -1.26
C VAL A 82 -9.18 -7.09 -0.24
N GLU A 83 -9.55 -7.15 1.04
CA GLU A 83 -8.77 -6.59 2.14
C GLU A 83 -7.50 -7.40 2.41
N ALA A 84 -7.57 -8.73 2.30
CA ALA A 84 -6.39 -9.60 2.41
C ALA A 84 -5.37 -9.33 1.29
N ILE A 85 -5.84 -9.09 0.06
CA ILE A 85 -4.98 -8.65 -1.05
C ILE A 85 -4.35 -7.29 -0.70
N GLY A 86 -5.12 -6.33 -0.19
CA GLY A 86 -4.61 -5.04 0.26
C GLY A 86 -3.51 -5.19 1.30
N ALA A 87 -3.75 -5.98 2.36
CA ALA A 87 -2.78 -6.27 3.41
C ALA A 87 -1.49 -6.86 2.82
N PHE A 88 -1.61 -7.86 1.93
CA PHE A 88 -0.47 -8.48 1.26
C PHE A 88 0.34 -7.46 0.44
N LEU A 89 -0.34 -6.63 -0.37
CA LEU A 89 0.31 -5.61 -1.20
C LEU A 89 1.07 -4.60 -0.34
N PHE A 90 0.48 -4.11 0.76
CA PHE A 90 1.15 -3.18 1.67
C PHE A 90 2.32 -3.83 2.41
N TRP A 91 2.19 -5.07 2.90
CA TRP A 91 3.32 -5.79 3.52
C TRP A 91 4.46 -6.03 2.54
N ASN A 92 4.14 -6.34 1.27
CA ASN A 92 5.14 -6.49 0.22
C ASN A 92 5.81 -5.16 -0.11
N ALA A 93 5.04 -4.07 -0.27
CA ALA A 93 5.55 -2.74 -0.49
C ALA A 93 6.48 -2.31 0.65
N LEU A 94 6.05 -2.45 1.91
CA LEU A 94 6.85 -2.11 3.09
C LEU A 94 8.19 -2.85 3.13
N ARG A 95 8.19 -4.16 2.82
CA ARG A 95 9.42 -4.96 2.80
C ARG A 95 10.41 -4.49 1.74
N LYS A 96 9.91 -4.10 0.57
CA LYS A 96 10.71 -3.67 -0.60
C LYS A 96 11.07 -2.19 -0.60
N PHE A 97 10.35 -1.34 0.15
CA PHE A 97 10.56 0.11 0.14
C PHE A 97 11.81 0.49 0.94
N ARG A 98 12.93 0.69 0.23
CA ARG A 98 14.26 0.96 0.81
C ARG A 98 14.80 2.37 0.51
N GLY A 99 13.98 3.20 -0.14
CA GLY A 99 14.35 4.55 -0.59
C GLY A 99 15.09 4.53 -1.93
N ARG A 100 15.40 5.73 -2.45
CA ARG A 100 16.05 5.94 -3.77
C ARG A 100 15.33 5.20 -4.92
N GLY A 101 14.00 5.19 -4.88
CA GLY A 101 13.15 4.54 -5.88
C GLY A 101 12.99 3.02 -5.72
N SER A 102 13.75 2.37 -4.84
CA SER A 102 13.58 0.93 -4.57
C SER A 102 12.23 0.65 -3.91
N GLY A 103 11.44 -0.24 -4.51
CA GLY A 103 10.09 -0.60 -4.04
C GLY A 103 9.00 0.43 -4.34
N ALA A 104 9.30 1.50 -5.10
CA ALA A 104 8.33 2.54 -5.42
C ALA A 104 7.13 2.01 -6.21
N ARG A 105 7.36 1.10 -7.17
CA ARG A 105 6.28 0.46 -7.93
C ARG A 105 5.33 -0.33 -7.02
N ASP A 106 5.86 -1.14 -6.12
CA ASP A 106 5.03 -1.93 -5.19
C ASP A 106 4.22 -1.00 -4.26
N ALA A 107 4.80 0.11 -3.80
CA ALA A 107 4.07 1.12 -3.01
C ALA A 107 2.92 1.74 -3.80
N TRP A 108 3.13 2.13 -5.06
CA TRP A 108 2.08 2.68 -5.91
C TRP A 108 0.96 1.69 -6.23
N ILE A 109 1.29 0.40 -6.41
CA ILE A 109 0.29 -0.66 -6.58
C ILE A 109 -0.56 -0.80 -5.31
N ALA A 110 0.07 -0.84 -4.13
CA ALA A 110 -0.66 -0.94 -2.86
C ALA A 110 -1.56 0.29 -2.62
N LEU A 111 -1.07 1.49 -2.89
CA LEU A 111 -1.85 2.73 -2.78
C LEU A 111 -3.00 2.80 -3.80
N GLY A 112 -2.75 2.39 -5.04
CA GLY A 112 -3.78 2.32 -6.07
C GLY A 112 -4.89 1.35 -5.70
N TRP A 113 -4.53 0.18 -5.15
CA TRP A 113 -5.49 -0.77 -4.59
C TRP A 113 -6.30 -0.14 -3.45
N ASN A 114 -5.63 0.51 -2.50
CA ASN A 114 -6.27 1.19 -1.37
C ASN A 114 -7.35 2.18 -1.86
N ILE A 115 -7.01 3.06 -2.80
CA ILE A 115 -7.93 4.04 -3.38
C ILE A 115 -9.10 3.34 -4.09
N ALA A 116 -8.83 2.31 -4.88
CA ALA A 116 -9.85 1.56 -5.61
C ALA A 116 -10.86 0.88 -4.67
N VAL A 117 -10.39 0.32 -3.56
CA VAL A 117 -11.26 -0.31 -2.55
C VAL A 117 -12.25 0.70 -1.97
N TRP A 118 -11.79 1.87 -1.52
CA TRP A 118 -12.68 2.87 -0.93
C TRP A 118 -13.62 3.51 -1.95
N LEU A 119 -13.16 3.73 -3.19
CA LEU A 119 -14.06 4.15 -4.27
C LEU A 119 -15.13 3.10 -4.54
N GLY A 120 -14.78 1.81 -4.52
CA GLY A 120 -15.73 0.72 -4.66
C GLY A 120 -16.78 0.72 -3.54
N PHE A 121 -16.37 0.93 -2.28
CA PHE A 121 -17.30 1.06 -1.16
C PHE A 121 -18.21 2.27 -1.28
N ILE A 122 -17.69 3.45 -1.66
CA ILE A 122 -18.51 4.65 -1.89
C ILE A 122 -19.54 4.40 -3.00
N ALA A 123 -19.10 3.86 -4.15
CA ALA A 123 -20.00 3.54 -5.25
C ALA A 123 -21.06 2.51 -4.85
N GLY A 124 -20.67 1.51 -4.06
CA GLY A 124 -21.59 0.53 -3.51
C GLY A 124 -22.62 1.17 -2.58
N THR A 125 -22.18 2.01 -1.63
CA THR A 125 -23.11 2.69 -0.72
C THR A 125 -24.00 3.68 -1.44
N GLU A 126 -23.53 4.34 -2.49
CA GLU A 126 -24.38 5.21 -3.31
C GLU A 126 -25.48 4.39 -3.99
N PHE A 127 -25.11 3.26 -4.58
CA PHE A 127 -26.06 2.36 -5.23
C PHE A 127 -27.11 1.79 -4.25
N PHE A 128 -26.71 1.44 -3.02
CA PHE A 128 -27.60 0.78 -2.05
C PHE A 128 -28.32 1.71 -1.07
N LEU A 129 -27.80 2.91 -0.79
CA LEU A 129 -28.23 3.75 0.36
C LEU A 129 -28.51 5.20 0.05
N ALA A 130 -28.23 5.70 -1.16
CA ALA A 130 -28.38 7.11 -1.52
C ALA A 130 -27.89 8.05 -0.39
N TYR A 131 -26.59 8.02 -0.11
CA TYR A 131 -25.84 8.94 0.78
C TYR A 131 -25.81 8.72 2.30
N THR A 132 -26.67 7.89 2.92
CA THR A 132 -26.78 7.91 4.40
C THR A 132 -25.54 7.35 5.14
N SER A 133 -24.68 6.57 4.48
CA SER A 133 -23.53 5.89 5.11
C SER A 133 -22.17 6.20 4.48
N GLU A 134 -22.06 7.23 3.65
CA GLU A 134 -20.82 7.48 2.90
C GLU A 134 -19.68 8.07 3.73
N GLY A 135 -20.00 8.72 4.86
CA GLY A 135 -19.05 9.50 5.66
C GLY A 135 -17.73 8.75 5.95
N PRO A 136 -17.78 7.57 6.60
CA PRO A 136 -16.57 6.81 6.92
C PRO A 136 -15.73 6.45 5.69
N PHE A 137 -16.35 6.11 4.57
CA PHE A 137 -15.63 5.73 3.35
C PHE A 137 -14.96 6.92 2.67
N ARG A 138 -15.60 8.10 2.72
CA ARG A 138 -15.00 9.35 2.23
C ARG A 138 -13.78 9.76 3.05
N GLU A 139 -13.85 9.60 4.37
CA GLU A 139 -12.70 9.84 5.26
C GLU A 139 -11.55 8.88 4.96
N LEU A 140 -11.85 7.58 4.80
CA LEU A 140 -10.84 6.57 4.43
C LEU A 140 -10.24 6.83 3.04
N LEU A 141 -11.04 7.29 2.08
CA LEU A 141 -10.54 7.73 0.77
C LEU A 141 -9.62 8.95 0.90
N ALA A 142 -9.99 9.94 1.70
CA ALA A 142 -9.16 11.13 1.95
C ALA A 142 -7.82 10.74 2.60
N ILE A 143 -7.84 9.86 3.60
CA ILE A 143 -6.62 9.30 4.21
C ILE A 143 -5.80 8.56 3.15
N SER A 144 -6.42 7.78 2.29
CA SER A 144 -5.73 7.03 1.23
C SER A 144 -5.03 7.93 0.22
N LEU A 145 -5.67 9.03 -0.17
CA LEU A 145 -5.07 10.06 -1.02
C LEU A 145 -3.91 10.76 -0.30
N LEU A 146 -4.07 11.08 0.99
CA LEU A 146 -3.01 11.67 1.80
C LEU A 146 -1.80 10.75 1.90
N MET A 147 -2.00 9.44 2.08
CA MET A 147 -0.92 8.45 2.06
C MET A 147 -0.15 8.49 0.73
N ALA A 148 -0.85 8.60 -0.40
CA ALA A 148 -0.23 8.71 -1.72
C ALA A 148 0.58 10.02 -1.88
N VAL A 149 0.03 11.15 -1.39
CA VAL A 149 0.74 12.43 -1.36
C VAL A 149 2.01 12.34 -0.53
N VAL A 150 1.96 11.71 0.66
CA VAL A 150 3.15 11.50 1.50
C VAL A 150 4.23 10.70 0.77
N ILE A 151 3.85 9.63 0.08
CA ILE A 151 4.78 8.80 -0.69
C ILE A 151 5.41 9.58 -1.86
N ALA A 152 4.62 10.42 -2.54
CA ALA A 152 5.05 11.19 -3.69
C ALA A 152 5.94 12.40 -3.34
N VAL A 153 5.58 13.15 -2.30
CA VAL A 153 6.11 14.50 -2.07
C VAL A 153 7.25 14.52 -1.06
N ILE A 154 7.23 13.67 -0.04
CA ILE A 154 8.25 13.73 1.01
C ILE A 154 9.59 13.21 0.44
N PRO A 155 10.69 13.97 0.48
CA PRO A 155 11.99 13.47 0.04
C PRO A 155 12.53 12.43 1.03
N ASP A 156 13.27 11.42 0.55
CA ASP A 156 13.76 10.35 1.43
C ASP A 156 14.80 10.85 2.46
N ASP A 157 15.63 11.81 2.07
CA ASP A 157 16.70 12.43 2.86
C ASP A 157 16.29 13.86 3.31
N ALA A 158 16.61 14.23 4.56
CA ALA A 158 16.40 15.59 5.06
C ALA A 158 17.45 16.53 4.45
N GLY A 159 17.13 17.13 3.31
CA GLY A 159 17.95 18.19 2.72
C GLY A 159 18.88 17.76 1.61
N SER A 160 18.49 16.82 0.74
CA SER A 160 18.96 16.91 -0.65
C SER A 160 18.19 18.05 -1.30
N PRO A 161 18.79 19.24 -1.51
CA PRO A 161 18.16 20.25 -2.33
C PRO A 161 17.95 19.63 -3.71
N ALA A 162 16.69 19.43 -4.06
CA ALA A 162 16.30 19.14 -5.43
C ALA A 162 16.81 20.31 -6.29
N GLY A 163 17.99 20.14 -6.89
CA GLY A 163 18.57 21.15 -7.79
C GLY A 163 19.96 21.67 -7.47
N LEU A 164 20.73 21.13 -6.51
CA LEU A 164 22.17 21.42 -6.54
C LEU A 164 22.81 20.70 -7.74
N PRO A 165 23.44 21.42 -8.68
CA PRO A 165 24.17 20.79 -9.77
C PRO A 165 25.26 19.86 -9.21
N PRO A 166 25.69 18.84 -9.99
CA PRO A 166 26.78 17.96 -9.60
C PRO A 166 27.95 18.79 -9.07
N ARG A 167 28.51 18.42 -7.92
CA ARG A 167 29.68 19.11 -7.40
C ARG A 167 30.77 19.05 -8.48
N ALA A 168 31.39 20.18 -8.78
CA ALA A 168 32.35 20.35 -9.88
C ALA A 168 33.57 19.40 -9.86
N GLY A 169 33.71 18.52 -8.86
CA GLY A 169 34.73 17.46 -8.81
C GLY A 169 34.24 16.05 -9.13
N GLU A 170 32.93 15.80 -9.28
CA GLU A 170 32.38 14.45 -9.51
C GLU A 170 32.30 14.09 -11.01
N VAL A 171 32.36 15.09 -11.89
CA VAL A 171 32.41 14.91 -13.35
C VAL A 171 33.82 14.53 -13.82
N ALA A 172 34.87 14.97 -13.10
CA ALA A 172 36.25 14.75 -13.51
C ALA A 172 36.71 13.28 -13.42
N ASP A 173 36.05 12.45 -12.61
CA ASP A 173 36.44 11.04 -12.38
C ASP A 173 35.68 10.05 -13.31
N ALA A 174 34.69 10.54 -14.05
CA ALA A 174 33.91 9.73 -15.00
C ALA A 174 34.55 9.66 -16.40
N ASP A 175 35.28 10.70 -16.82
CA ASP A 175 35.92 10.75 -18.13
C ASP A 175 37.25 9.97 -18.21
N ASP A 176 37.93 9.70 -17.09
CA ASP A 176 39.23 8.99 -17.10
C ASP A 176 39.10 7.46 -17.27
N LYS A 177 37.88 6.90 -17.18
CA LYS A 177 37.64 5.45 -17.33
C LYS A 177 37.14 5.02 -18.70
N ALA A 178 36.94 5.96 -19.63
CA ALA A 178 36.35 5.69 -20.95
C ALA A 178 37.37 5.48 -22.07
N LEU A 179 38.66 5.27 -21.77
CA LEU A 179 39.63 4.87 -22.80
C LEU A 179 39.68 3.34 -22.95
N PRO A 180 39.13 2.76 -24.05
CA PRO A 180 39.30 1.35 -24.33
C PRO A 180 40.79 1.07 -24.60
N ARG A 181 41.42 0.29 -23.70
CA ARG A 181 42.74 -0.27 -23.96
C ARG A 181 42.66 -1.12 -25.22
N ALA A 182 43.25 -0.63 -26.31
CA ALA A 182 43.40 -1.35 -27.57
C ALA A 182 44.00 -2.73 -27.29
N ARG A 183 43.23 -3.79 -27.56
CA ARG A 183 43.73 -5.16 -27.50
C ARG A 183 44.67 -5.35 -28.69
N GLY A 184 45.95 -5.58 -28.40
CA GLY A 184 46.94 -5.92 -29.41
C GLY A 184 46.59 -7.20 -30.18
N PRO A 185 47.19 -7.39 -31.37
CA PRO A 185 46.88 -8.50 -32.26
C PRO A 185 47.21 -9.86 -31.64
N ARG A 186 46.29 -10.83 -31.79
CA ARG A 186 46.49 -12.21 -31.36
C ARG A 186 47.56 -12.89 -32.24
N PRO A 187 48.51 -13.65 -31.66
CA PRO A 187 49.45 -14.44 -32.42
C PRO A 187 48.74 -15.61 -33.15
N PRO A 188 49.28 -16.04 -34.32
CA PRO A 188 48.72 -17.12 -35.10
C PRO A 188 48.85 -18.47 -34.37
N SER A 189 47.79 -19.27 -34.42
CA SER A 189 47.77 -20.64 -33.90
C SER A 189 48.59 -21.55 -34.81
N ALA A 190 49.61 -22.21 -34.24
CA ALA A 190 50.34 -23.26 -34.90
C ALA A 190 49.47 -24.52 -35.05
N SER A 191 49.49 -25.07 -36.26
CA SER A 191 48.85 -26.31 -36.72
C SER A 191 49.58 -27.56 -36.24
#